data_AF-A0A0K1RZ30-F1
#
_entry.id   AF-A0A0K1RZ30-F1
#
_cell.length_a   1.000
_cell.length_b   1.000
_cell.length_c   1.000
_cell.angle_alpha   90.00
_cell.angle_beta   90.00
_cell.angle_gamma   90.00
#
_symmetry.space_group_name_H-M   'P 1'
#
loop_
_entity.id
_entity.type
_entity.pdbx_description
1 polymer ?
#
loop_
_entity_poly.entity_id
_entity_poly.type
_entity_poly.pdbx_seq_one_letter_code
_entity_poly.pdbx_strand_id
1 'polypeptide(L)'
;MSSLPPEIIQVFRPQCANLFLLAGQNLQIKIELTRHVNALKKQLELRQIPINIDSPPPQPLPDQFLGQEWRFARFPAVDLVNFFGDRRIPILSLPEAFSPLKLGLASTLMIPGVVITGGKKSLAIARWLEEINPVFIDHIPTERGRSGGLVLESGLNERWIFLTYEDEEVALAANVYQATKQESQGLHFLLIQPDDSGRTFTGFWLLKQV
;
A
#
# COMPACT_ATOMS: atom_id res chain seq x y z
N MET A 1 30.21 -5.30 -26.97
CA MET A 1 29.94 -4.21 -26.00
C MET A 1 29.68 -4.86 -24.66
N SER A 2 30.56 -4.71 -23.68
CA SER A 2 30.32 -5.18 -22.32
C SER A 2 29.28 -4.27 -21.67
N SER A 3 28.07 -4.78 -21.42
CA SER A 3 27.05 -4.06 -20.67
C SER A 3 27.54 -3.83 -19.24
N LEU A 4 27.48 -2.59 -18.76
CA LEU A 4 27.72 -2.28 -17.36
C LEU A 4 26.76 -3.09 -16.48
N PRO A 5 27.20 -3.55 -15.29
CA PRO A 5 26.30 -4.21 -14.35
C PRO A 5 25.19 -3.26 -13.92
N PRO A 6 23.97 -3.77 -13.64
CA PRO A 6 22.87 -2.93 -13.18
C PRO A 6 23.17 -2.36 -11.79
N GLU A 7 22.70 -1.14 -11.52
CA GLU A 7 22.81 -0.52 -10.20
C GLU A 7 21.87 -1.17 -9.18
N ILE A 8 20.69 -1.62 -9.64
CA ILE A 8 19.64 -2.22 -8.81
C ILE A 8 19.07 -3.47 -9.50
N ILE A 9 18.85 -4.52 -8.73
CA ILE A 9 18.07 -5.70 -9.15
C ILE A 9 16.80 -5.77 -8.30
N GLN A 10 15.65 -5.76 -8.98
CA GLN A 10 14.34 -5.88 -8.34
C GLN A 10 13.88 -7.35 -8.29
N VAL A 11 13.42 -7.79 -7.12
CA VAL A 11 12.99 -9.16 -6.87
C VAL A 11 11.59 -9.15 -6.26
N PHE A 12 10.66 -9.86 -6.91
CA PHE A 12 9.25 -9.90 -6.47
C PHE A 12 8.81 -11.26 -5.92
N ARG A 13 9.61 -12.31 -6.10
CA ARG A 13 9.28 -13.66 -5.66
C ARG A 13 9.86 -13.93 -4.26
N PRO A 14 9.03 -14.22 -3.25
CA PRO A 14 9.52 -14.54 -1.91
C PRO A 14 10.49 -15.72 -1.89
N GLN A 15 10.25 -16.75 -2.72
CA GLN A 15 11.01 -18.00 -2.72
C GLN A 15 12.48 -17.82 -3.10
N CYS A 16 12.83 -16.73 -3.79
CA CYS A 16 14.20 -16.44 -4.21
C CYS A 16 14.81 -15.24 -3.48
N ALA A 17 14.05 -14.53 -2.63
CA ALA A 17 14.46 -13.26 -2.05
C ALA A 17 15.81 -13.36 -1.31
N ASN A 18 15.95 -14.34 -0.41
CA ASN A 18 17.17 -14.54 0.36
C ASN A 18 18.40 -14.83 -0.51
N LEU A 19 18.22 -15.63 -1.57
CA LEU A 19 19.30 -15.93 -2.51
C LEU A 19 19.81 -14.65 -3.19
N PHE A 20 18.89 -13.81 -3.67
CA PHE A 20 19.26 -12.54 -4.31
C PHE A 20 19.91 -11.58 -3.33
N LEU A 21 19.36 -11.44 -2.12
CA LEU A 21 19.95 -10.59 -1.08
C LEU A 21 21.41 -10.96 -0.79
N LEU A 22 21.69 -12.26 -0.61
CA LEU A 22 23.06 -12.77 -0.40
C LEU A 22 23.95 -12.53 -1.62
N ALA A 23 23.44 -12.77 -2.83
CA ALA A 23 24.19 -12.54 -4.07
C ALA A 23 24.52 -11.05 -4.27
N GLY A 24 23.58 -10.15 -4.00
CA GLY A 24 23.77 -8.71 -4.10
C GLY A 24 24.82 -8.18 -3.13
N GLN A 25 24.87 -8.72 -1.91
CA GLN A 25 25.94 -8.39 -0.95
C GLN A 25 27.32 -8.77 -1.50
N ASN A 26 27.47 -9.97 -2.05
CA ASN A 26 28.74 -10.45 -2.61
C ASN A 26 29.16 -9.67 -3.87
N LEU A 27 28.21 -9.30 -4.71
CA LEU A 27 28.44 -8.60 -5.98
C LEU A 27 28.42 -7.07 -5.83
N GLN A 28 28.15 -6.54 -4.65
CA GLN A 28 27.95 -5.12 -4.38
C GLN A 28 26.87 -4.48 -5.27
N ILE A 29 25.81 -5.24 -5.56
CA ILE A 29 24.64 -4.78 -6.33
C ILE A 29 23.47 -4.60 -5.36
N LYS A 30 22.79 -3.45 -5.43
CA LYS A 30 21.62 -3.20 -4.59
C LYS A 30 20.47 -4.12 -5.00
N ILE A 31 19.92 -4.84 -4.03
CA ILE A 31 18.71 -5.64 -4.23
C ILE A 31 17.53 -4.90 -3.64
N GLU A 32 16.47 -4.78 -4.41
CA GLU A 32 15.21 -4.19 -3.98
C GLU A 32 14.12 -5.26 -4.02
N LEU A 33 13.55 -5.57 -2.86
CA LEU A 33 12.39 -6.46 -2.79
C LEU A 33 11.14 -5.63 -3.05
N THR A 34 10.44 -5.88 -4.15
CA THR A 34 9.25 -5.11 -4.52
C THR A 34 8.29 -5.93 -5.38
N ARG A 35 6.99 -5.74 -5.14
CA ARG A 35 5.93 -6.35 -5.94
C ARG A 35 5.61 -5.55 -7.22
N HIS A 36 6.10 -4.31 -7.31
CA HIS A 36 5.79 -3.34 -8.38
C HIS A 36 6.75 -3.45 -9.58
N VAL A 37 6.94 -4.67 -10.09
CA VAL A 37 7.80 -4.96 -11.26
C VAL A 37 6.98 -5.09 -12.56
N ASN A 38 6.22 -4.05 -12.91
CA ASN A 38 5.22 -4.08 -13.98
C ASN A 38 5.77 -4.54 -15.34
N ALA A 39 6.96 -4.06 -15.72
CA ALA A 39 7.60 -4.45 -16.98
C ALA A 39 7.92 -5.95 -16.99
N LEU A 40 8.44 -6.49 -15.89
CA LEU A 40 8.73 -7.92 -15.74
C LEU A 40 7.44 -8.74 -15.76
N LYS A 41 6.41 -8.35 -15.00
CA LYS A 41 5.11 -9.04 -14.97
C LYS A 41 4.51 -9.16 -16.38
N LYS A 42 4.51 -8.07 -17.16
CA LYS A 42 4.06 -8.07 -18.55
C LYS A 42 4.85 -9.07 -19.42
N GLN A 43 6.16 -9.16 -19.25
CA GLN A 43 6.99 -10.13 -19.99
C GLN A 43 6.72 -11.58 -19.56
N LEU A 44 6.48 -11.81 -18.27
CA LEU A 44 6.12 -13.13 -17.76
C LEU A 44 4.74 -13.58 -18.25
N GLU A 45 3.75 -12.70 -18.27
CA GLU A 45 2.42 -12.95 -18.83
C GLU A 45 2.48 -13.32 -20.31
N LEU A 46 3.24 -12.58 -21.13
CA LEU A 46 3.44 -12.90 -22.55
C LEU A 46 4.07 -14.29 -22.76
N ARG A 47 4.86 -14.75 -21.80
CA ARG A 47 5.50 -16.08 -21.78
C ARG A 47 4.67 -17.14 -21.05
N GLN A 48 3.47 -16.79 -20.58
CA GLN A 48 2.58 -17.66 -19.81
C GLN A 48 3.25 -18.21 -18.54
N ILE A 49 4.16 -17.43 -17.95
CA ILE A 49 4.80 -17.76 -16.67
C ILE A 49 3.95 -17.18 -15.54
N PRO A 50 3.53 -17.99 -14.54
CA PRO A 50 2.68 -17.51 -13.45
C PRO A 50 3.31 -16.35 -12.69
N ILE A 51 2.58 -15.25 -12.54
CA ILE A 51 3.01 -14.05 -11.78
C ILE A 51 2.51 -14.05 -10.33
N ASN A 52 1.69 -15.03 -9.95
CA ASN A 52 1.12 -15.10 -8.61
C ASN A 52 2.22 -15.19 -7.56
N ILE A 53 1.99 -14.46 -6.48
CA ILE A 53 2.77 -14.55 -5.25
C ILE A 53 1.93 -15.34 -4.25
N ASP A 54 2.58 -16.20 -3.46
CA ASP A 54 1.90 -16.96 -2.41
C ASP A 54 1.17 -15.99 -1.47
N SER A 55 -0.09 -16.30 -1.15
CA SER A 55 -0.94 -15.47 -0.28
C SER A 55 -1.26 -16.26 1.00
N PRO A 56 -0.36 -16.26 2.01
CA PRO A 56 -0.64 -16.93 3.28
C PRO A 56 -1.87 -16.34 3.97
N PRO A 57 -2.48 -17.03 4.95
CA PRO A 57 -3.55 -16.45 5.76
C PRO A 57 -3.08 -15.15 6.44
N PRO A 58 -3.94 -14.11 6.53
CA PRO A 58 -3.57 -12.87 7.18
C PRO A 58 -3.40 -13.08 8.69
N GLN A 59 -2.39 -12.41 9.26
CA GLN A 59 -2.07 -12.46 10.68
C GLN A 59 -2.72 -11.27 11.43
N PRO A 60 -3.06 -11.43 12.72
CA PRO A 60 -3.56 -10.30 13.51
C PRO A 60 -2.48 -9.22 13.66
N LEU A 61 -2.92 -7.96 13.66
CA LEU A 61 -2.06 -6.81 13.93
C LEU A 61 -1.69 -6.77 15.43
N PRO A 62 -0.44 -6.48 15.82
CA PRO A 62 -0.08 -6.35 17.23
C PRO A 62 -0.85 -5.20 17.90
N ASP A 63 -1.41 -5.43 19.09
CA ASP A 63 -2.28 -4.46 19.80
C ASP A 63 -1.67 -3.06 19.97
N GLN A 64 -0.34 -2.97 20.09
CA GLN A 64 0.35 -1.70 20.24
C GLN A 64 0.25 -0.80 19.00
N PHE A 65 -0.08 -1.37 17.84
CA PHE A 65 -0.19 -0.68 16.56
C PHE A 65 -1.64 -0.48 16.09
N LEU A 66 -2.63 -0.88 16.90
CA LEU A 66 -4.03 -0.56 16.64
C LEU A 66 -4.26 0.96 16.82
N GLY A 67 -4.93 1.56 15.83
CA GLY A 67 -5.43 2.93 15.92
C GLY A 67 -6.57 3.07 16.92
N GLN A 68 -6.88 4.32 17.31
CA GLN A 68 -8.04 4.61 18.16
C GLN A 68 -9.33 4.59 17.35
N GLU A 69 -9.26 5.22 16.17
CA GLU A 69 -10.37 5.32 15.24
C GLU A 69 -9.83 5.20 13.82
N TRP A 70 -10.71 4.81 12.91
CA TRP A 70 -10.39 4.80 11.49
C TRP A 70 -11.62 5.14 10.67
N ARG A 71 -11.39 5.62 9.44
CA ARG A 71 -12.45 5.91 8.48
C ARG A 71 -11.97 5.75 7.04
N PHE A 72 -12.91 5.50 6.14
CA PHE A 72 -12.65 5.69 4.73
C PHE A 72 -12.66 7.17 4.37
N ALA A 73 -11.80 7.55 3.44
CA ALA A 73 -11.73 8.88 2.88
C ALA A 73 -11.59 8.79 1.35
N ARG A 74 -11.77 9.92 0.67
CA ARG A 74 -11.51 10.06 -0.76
C ARG A 74 -10.85 11.41 -1.00
N PHE A 75 -9.96 11.47 -1.99
CA PHE A 75 -9.25 12.68 -2.34
C PHE A 75 -9.15 12.82 -3.86
N PRO A 76 -9.38 14.01 -4.45
CA PRO A 76 -9.23 14.20 -5.89
C PRO A 76 -7.82 13.87 -6.37
N ALA A 77 -7.70 13.16 -7.49
CA ALA A 77 -6.43 12.73 -8.07
C ALA A 77 -5.46 13.90 -8.32
N VAL A 78 -5.98 15.02 -8.82
CA VAL A 78 -5.20 16.23 -9.11
C VAL A 78 -4.58 16.86 -7.87
N ASP A 79 -5.29 16.79 -6.73
CA ASP A 79 -4.88 17.47 -5.51
C ASP A 79 -4.01 16.57 -4.64
N LEU A 80 -4.14 15.25 -4.72
CA LEU A 80 -3.54 14.32 -3.75
C LEU A 80 -2.03 14.49 -3.62
N VAL A 81 -1.31 14.46 -4.74
CA VAL A 81 0.16 14.53 -4.70
C VAL A 81 0.62 15.91 -4.25
N ASN A 82 -0.03 16.98 -4.72
CA ASN A 82 0.33 18.35 -4.35
C ASN A 82 0.04 18.62 -2.86
N PHE A 83 -1.15 18.23 -2.39
CA PHE A 83 -1.59 18.49 -1.03
C PHE A 83 -0.71 17.83 0.04
N PHE A 84 -0.28 16.58 -0.19
CA PHE A 84 0.58 15.86 0.74
C PHE A 84 2.08 16.08 0.48
N GLY A 85 2.48 16.31 -0.77
CA GLY A 85 3.88 16.53 -1.16
C GLY A 85 4.49 17.82 -0.62
N ASP A 86 3.69 18.88 -0.49
CA ASP A 86 4.17 20.18 0.02
C ASP A 86 4.23 20.25 1.57
N ARG A 87 3.74 19.21 2.26
CA ARG A 87 3.63 19.19 3.72
C ARG A 87 4.81 18.49 4.36
N ARG A 88 5.18 18.95 5.55
CA ARG A 88 6.14 18.25 6.42
C ARG A 88 5.45 17.12 7.16
N ILE A 89 5.32 15.97 6.48
CA ILE A 89 4.80 14.73 7.07
C ILE A 89 6.01 13.88 7.49
N PRO A 90 6.12 13.42 8.76
CA PRO A 90 7.27 12.67 9.24
C PRO A 90 7.63 11.44 8.41
N ILE A 91 6.63 10.72 7.90
CA ILE A 91 6.80 9.57 7.02
C ILE A 91 5.95 9.80 5.77
N LEU A 92 6.60 9.93 4.62
CA LEU A 92 5.93 10.25 3.37
C LEU A 92 6.41 9.29 2.28
N SER A 93 5.51 8.48 1.77
CA SER A 93 5.72 7.63 0.59
C SER A 93 4.82 8.09 -0.54
N LEU A 94 5.42 8.75 -1.53
CA LEU A 94 4.79 9.19 -2.78
C LEU A 94 5.61 8.68 -3.98
N PRO A 95 5.59 7.38 -4.29
CA PRO A 95 6.37 6.85 -5.41
C PRO A 95 5.95 7.55 -6.70
N GLU A 96 6.91 8.10 -7.44
CA GLU A 96 6.62 8.86 -8.66
C GLU A 96 5.86 8.02 -9.70
N ALA A 97 6.15 6.71 -9.75
CA ALA A 97 5.47 5.73 -10.59
C ALA A 97 3.96 5.58 -10.29
N PHE A 98 3.51 5.99 -9.09
CA PHE A 98 2.11 5.95 -8.68
C PHE A 98 1.41 7.30 -8.83
N SER A 99 2.10 8.32 -9.37
CA SER A 99 1.48 9.60 -9.67
C SER A 99 0.22 9.40 -10.53
N PRO A 100 -0.95 9.94 -10.14
CA PRO A 100 -2.17 9.83 -10.93
C PRO A 100 -2.00 10.29 -12.37
N LEU A 101 -1.17 11.31 -12.61
CA LEU A 101 -0.83 11.81 -13.94
C LEU A 101 -0.11 10.75 -14.78
N LYS A 102 0.90 10.06 -14.21
CA LYS A 102 1.65 9.01 -14.93
C LYS A 102 0.80 7.77 -15.21
N LEU A 103 -0.21 7.53 -14.37
CA LEU A 103 -1.18 6.46 -14.54
C LEU A 103 -2.31 6.81 -15.52
N GLY A 104 -2.35 8.05 -16.03
CA GLY A 104 -3.39 8.51 -16.95
C GLY A 104 -4.77 8.62 -16.30
N LEU A 105 -4.84 8.82 -14.99
CA LEU A 105 -6.10 8.99 -14.27
C LEU A 105 -6.65 10.41 -14.50
N ALA A 106 -7.98 10.52 -14.65
CA ALA A 106 -8.64 11.81 -14.77
C ALA A 106 -8.45 12.65 -13.51
N SER A 107 -8.21 13.96 -13.67
CA SER A 107 -7.94 14.89 -12.56
C SER A 107 -9.02 14.91 -11.47
N THR A 108 -10.28 14.76 -11.86
CA THR A 108 -11.44 14.75 -10.96
C THR A 108 -11.75 13.37 -10.38
N LEU A 109 -11.03 12.32 -10.79
CA LEU A 109 -11.23 10.98 -10.27
C LEU A 109 -10.90 10.98 -8.77
N MET A 110 -11.78 10.39 -7.98
CA MET A 110 -11.55 10.26 -6.55
C MET A 110 -10.59 9.09 -6.29
N ILE A 111 -9.55 9.34 -5.52
CA ILE A 111 -8.65 8.29 -5.02
C ILE A 111 -9.15 7.91 -3.63
N PRO A 112 -9.54 6.64 -3.40
CA PRO A 112 -10.00 6.21 -2.09
C PRO A 112 -8.83 6.04 -1.13
N GLY A 113 -9.09 6.11 0.17
CA GLY A 113 -8.08 5.88 1.17
C GLY A 113 -8.64 5.49 2.52
N VAL A 114 -7.73 5.06 3.38
CA VAL A 114 -7.99 4.70 4.76
C VAL A 114 -7.25 5.69 5.65
N VAL A 115 -7.95 6.28 6.61
CA VAL A 115 -7.38 7.22 7.58
C VAL A 115 -7.46 6.58 8.94
N ILE A 116 -6.34 6.56 9.67
CA ILE A 116 -6.27 6.08 11.04
C ILE A 116 -5.87 7.23 11.95
N THR A 117 -6.68 7.45 12.97
CA THR A 117 -6.39 8.37 14.08
C THR A 117 -5.69 7.57 15.18
N GLY A 118 -4.38 7.79 15.32
CA GLY A 118 -3.51 7.04 16.24
C GLY A 118 -3.28 7.72 17.59
N GLY A 119 -3.79 8.94 17.80
CA GLY A 119 -3.53 9.69 19.02
C GLY A 119 -2.02 9.84 19.29
N LYS A 120 -1.65 9.62 20.55
CA LYS A 120 -0.25 9.59 21.01
C LYS A 120 0.59 8.49 20.36
N LYS A 121 -0.03 7.44 19.81
CA LYS A 121 0.66 6.31 19.17
C LYS A 121 0.85 6.51 17.66
N SER A 122 0.33 7.59 17.07
CA SER A 122 0.36 7.80 15.62
C SER A 122 1.76 7.64 15.01
N LEU A 123 2.82 8.11 15.67
CA LEU A 123 4.20 7.95 15.17
C LEU A 123 4.70 6.52 15.27
N ALA A 124 4.38 5.80 16.35
CA ALA A 124 4.75 4.40 16.50
C ALA A 124 4.06 3.52 15.45
N ILE A 125 2.77 3.75 15.20
CA ILE A 125 2.00 3.09 14.13
C ILE A 125 2.64 3.37 12.77
N ALA A 126 2.96 4.64 12.50
CA ALA A 126 3.53 5.05 11.22
C ALA A 126 4.93 4.43 10.98
N ARG A 127 5.77 4.33 12.01
CA ARG A 127 7.09 3.69 11.93
C ARG A 127 6.99 2.19 11.69
N TRP A 128 6.08 1.52 12.37
CA TRP A 128 5.83 0.09 12.13
C TRP A 128 5.36 -0.17 10.70
N LEU A 129 4.46 0.68 10.18
CA LEU A 129 4.05 0.61 8.77
C LEU A 129 5.27 0.79 7.84
N GLU A 130 6.11 1.79 8.07
CA GLU A 130 7.34 2.00 7.30
C GLU A 130 8.24 0.75 7.30
N GLU A 131 8.41 0.09 8.45
CA GLU A 131 9.23 -1.12 8.60
C GLU A 131 8.68 -2.32 7.80
N ILE A 132 7.36 -2.55 7.81
CA ILE A 132 6.76 -3.69 7.12
C ILE A 132 6.59 -3.44 5.60
N ASN A 133 6.81 -2.21 5.12
CA ASN A 133 6.67 -1.80 3.73
C ASN A 133 5.26 -2.11 3.15
N PRO A 134 4.22 -1.29 3.44
CA PRO A 134 2.87 -1.49 2.95
C PRO A 134 2.83 -1.43 1.42
N VAL A 135 2.11 -2.37 0.82
CA VAL A 135 1.97 -2.49 -0.64
C VAL A 135 0.57 -2.05 -1.07
N PHE A 136 -0.47 -2.63 -0.47
CA PHE A 136 -1.86 -2.25 -0.71
C PHE A 136 -2.76 -2.73 0.43
N ILE A 137 -3.94 -2.11 0.57
CA ILE A 137 -5.00 -2.53 1.47
C ILE A 137 -6.12 -3.12 0.62
N ASP A 138 -6.63 -4.30 0.98
CA ASP A 138 -7.77 -4.94 0.31
C ASP A 138 -8.95 -5.11 1.24
N HIS A 139 -10.16 -5.07 0.69
CA HIS A 139 -11.39 -5.26 1.45
C HIS A 139 -11.85 -6.72 1.37
N ILE A 140 -12.10 -7.34 2.51
CA ILE A 140 -12.61 -8.70 2.62
C ILE A 140 -13.93 -8.70 3.42
N PRO A 141 -15.09 -8.86 2.76
CA PRO A 141 -16.35 -9.02 3.47
C PRO A 141 -16.42 -10.40 4.13
N THR A 142 -16.89 -10.45 5.38
CA THR A 142 -17.16 -11.70 6.12
C THR A 142 -18.65 -12.05 6.07
N GLU A 143 -19.51 -11.05 6.28
CA GLU A 143 -20.96 -11.14 6.07
C GLU A 143 -21.37 -10.02 5.13
N ARG A 144 -21.95 -10.39 3.98
CA ARG A 144 -22.28 -9.44 2.92
C ARG A 144 -23.20 -8.34 3.46
N GLY A 145 -22.73 -7.09 3.38
CA GLY A 145 -23.49 -5.90 3.77
C GLY A 145 -23.48 -5.60 5.27
N ARG A 146 -22.76 -6.36 6.10
CA ARG A 146 -22.79 -6.19 7.55
C ARG A 146 -21.42 -6.19 8.22
N SER A 147 -20.57 -7.16 7.91
CA SER A 147 -19.26 -7.29 8.55
C SER A 147 -18.16 -7.60 7.55
N GLY A 148 -16.94 -7.23 7.93
CA GLY A 148 -15.76 -7.49 7.12
C GLY A 148 -14.52 -6.89 7.74
N GLY A 149 -13.48 -6.82 6.93
CA GLY A 149 -12.23 -6.20 7.33
C GLY A 149 -11.42 -5.71 6.16
N LEU A 150 -10.38 -4.97 6.51
CA LEU A 150 -9.32 -4.56 5.61
C LEU A 150 -8.09 -5.41 5.90
N VAL A 151 -7.49 -5.97 4.85
CA VAL A 151 -6.22 -6.69 4.92
C VAL A 151 -5.14 -5.83 4.31
N LEU A 152 -4.10 -5.55 5.09
CA LEU A 152 -2.90 -4.87 4.60
C LEU A 152 -1.91 -5.92 4.08
N GLU A 153 -1.51 -5.78 2.83
CA GLU A 153 -0.42 -6.55 2.23
C GLU A 153 0.87 -5.75 2.35
N SER A 154 1.93 -6.41 2.82
CA SER A 154 3.24 -5.81 3.08
C SER A 154 4.38 -6.65 2.52
N GLY A 155 5.55 -6.04 2.32
CA GLY A 155 6.72 -6.72 1.78
C GLY A 155 6.44 -7.50 0.50
N LEU A 156 6.86 -8.77 0.44
CA LEU A 156 6.60 -9.63 -0.73
C LEU A 156 5.34 -10.50 -0.61
N ASN A 157 4.98 -10.98 0.58
CA ASN A 157 3.80 -11.85 0.77
C ASN A 157 3.17 -11.79 2.16
N GLU A 158 3.56 -10.84 3.00
CA GLU A 158 3.02 -10.68 4.34
C GLU A 158 1.63 -10.05 4.26
N ARG A 159 0.73 -10.49 5.15
CA ARG A 159 -0.68 -10.09 5.17
C ARG A 159 -1.13 -9.89 6.60
N TRP A 160 -1.77 -8.76 6.86
CA TRP A 160 -2.21 -8.34 8.20
C TRP A 160 -3.71 -8.06 8.20
N ILE A 161 -4.45 -8.60 9.17
CA ILE A 161 -5.81 -8.17 9.48
C ILE A 161 -5.69 -6.76 10.05
N PHE A 162 -5.88 -5.76 9.20
CA PHE A 162 -5.54 -4.37 9.51
C PHE A 162 -6.64 -3.70 10.31
N LEU A 163 -7.88 -3.81 9.85
CA LEU A 163 -9.07 -3.24 10.47
C LEU A 163 -10.23 -4.22 10.30
N THR A 164 -11.17 -4.24 11.24
CA THR A 164 -12.41 -5.02 11.17
C THR A 164 -13.60 -4.11 11.46
N TYR A 165 -14.77 -4.49 10.99
CA TYR A 165 -16.03 -3.81 11.28
C TYR A 165 -17.20 -4.80 11.31
N GLU A 166 -18.21 -4.45 12.10
CA GLU A 166 -19.50 -5.13 12.20
C GLU A 166 -20.62 -4.06 12.21
N ASP A 167 -20.70 -3.32 11.12
CA ASP A 167 -21.60 -2.17 10.96
C ASP A 167 -22.01 -2.04 9.48
N GLU A 168 -23.31 -1.87 9.23
CA GLU A 168 -23.87 -1.81 7.88
C GLU A 168 -23.47 -0.54 7.12
N GLU A 169 -23.35 0.61 7.80
CA GLU A 169 -22.89 1.86 7.17
C GLU A 169 -21.42 1.74 6.78
N VAL A 170 -20.60 1.14 7.64
CA VAL A 170 -19.19 0.84 7.32
C VAL A 170 -19.10 -0.15 6.17
N ALA A 171 -19.99 -1.15 6.10
CA ALA A 171 -20.04 -2.10 4.98
C ALA A 171 -20.37 -1.40 3.65
N LEU A 172 -21.31 -0.45 3.65
CA LEU A 172 -21.60 0.38 2.49
C LEU A 172 -20.40 1.23 2.08
N ALA A 173 -19.74 1.88 3.04
CA ALA A 173 -18.54 2.66 2.79
C ALA A 173 -17.38 1.81 2.24
N ALA A 174 -17.22 0.58 2.71
CA ALA A 174 -16.23 -0.38 2.22
C ALA A 174 -16.49 -0.79 0.76
N ASN A 175 -17.75 -0.98 0.37
CA ASN A 175 -18.12 -1.23 -1.03
C ASN A 175 -17.77 -0.03 -1.92
N VAL A 176 -18.03 1.19 -1.46
CA VAL A 176 -17.64 2.41 -2.20
C VAL A 176 -16.12 2.53 -2.29
N TYR A 177 -15.39 2.25 -1.22
CA TYR A 177 -13.93 2.20 -1.22
C TYR A 177 -13.41 1.23 -2.30
N GLN A 178 -13.95 0.01 -2.34
CA GLN A 178 -13.51 -1.01 -3.31
C GLN A 178 -13.86 -0.64 -4.75
N ALA A 179 -15.07 -0.12 -5.00
CA ALA A 179 -15.48 0.34 -6.33
C ALA A 179 -14.59 1.50 -6.82
N THR A 180 -14.39 2.51 -5.98
CA THR A 180 -13.51 3.65 -6.31
C THR A 180 -12.08 3.18 -6.56
N LYS A 181 -11.60 2.17 -5.80
CA LYS A 181 -10.25 1.62 -5.93
C LYS A 181 -10.08 0.89 -7.27
N GLN A 182 -11.13 0.24 -7.78
CA GLN A 182 -11.10 -0.35 -9.12
C GLN A 182 -11.06 0.72 -10.20
N GLU A 183 -11.88 1.77 -10.08
CA GLU A 183 -11.90 2.90 -11.01
C GLU A 183 -10.55 3.65 -11.06
N SER A 184 -9.86 3.76 -9.92
CA SER A 184 -8.52 4.34 -9.82
C SER A 184 -7.38 3.37 -10.18
N GLN A 185 -7.67 2.26 -10.87
CA GLN A 185 -6.70 1.25 -11.28
C GLN A 185 -5.89 0.66 -10.10
N GLY A 186 -6.53 0.51 -8.94
CA GLY A 186 -5.93 0.01 -7.71
C GLY A 186 -5.17 1.07 -6.90
N LEU A 187 -5.10 2.33 -7.35
CA LEU A 187 -4.45 3.42 -6.64
C LEU A 187 -5.30 3.86 -5.44
N HIS A 188 -4.71 3.92 -4.25
CA HIS A 188 -5.37 4.33 -3.03
C HIS A 188 -4.34 4.88 -2.04
N PHE A 189 -4.77 5.42 -0.91
CA PHE A 189 -3.84 5.92 0.11
C PHE A 189 -4.11 5.39 1.52
N LEU A 190 -3.07 5.42 2.34
CA LEU A 190 -3.14 5.23 3.79
C LEU A 190 -2.63 6.50 4.47
N LEU A 191 -3.41 7.05 5.40
CA LEU A 191 -3.05 8.23 6.17
C LEU A 191 -3.09 7.90 7.66
N ILE A 192 -2.03 8.26 8.37
CA ILE A 192 -1.94 8.19 9.83
C ILE A 192 -1.85 9.61 10.38
N GLN A 193 -2.72 9.94 11.32
CA GLN A 193 -2.80 11.26 11.94
C GLN A 193 -2.94 11.13 13.48
N PRO A 194 -2.52 12.14 14.26
CA PRO A 194 -2.70 12.13 15.71
C PRO A 194 -4.16 12.40 16.09
N ASP A 195 -4.86 13.25 15.35
CA ASP A 195 -6.24 13.69 15.58
C ASP A 195 -6.93 13.96 14.23
N ASP A 196 -8.21 14.28 14.26
CA ASP A 196 -9.03 14.55 13.07
C ASP A 196 -9.06 16.02 12.65
N SER A 197 -8.17 16.87 13.20
CA SER A 197 -8.15 18.32 12.92
C SER A 197 -7.83 18.68 11.47
N GLY A 198 -7.30 17.74 10.68
CA GLY A 198 -6.85 17.95 9.31
C GLY A 198 -5.62 18.85 9.18
N ARG A 199 -4.94 19.17 10.30
CA ARG A 199 -3.78 20.07 10.33
C ARG A 199 -2.46 19.33 10.43
N THR A 200 -2.42 18.25 11.20
CA THR A 200 -1.21 17.48 11.49
C THR A 200 -1.35 16.07 10.93
N PHE A 201 -0.33 15.63 10.20
CA PHE A 201 -0.25 14.27 9.66
C PHE A 201 1.05 13.63 10.13
N THR A 202 1.00 12.34 10.43
CA THR A 202 2.15 11.58 10.94
C THR A 202 2.76 10.71 9.86
N GLY A 203 1.92 10.07 9.04
CA GLY A 203 2.35 9.20 7.96
C GLY A 203 1.40 9.26 6.77
N PHE A 204 1.93 9.22 5.55
CA PHE A 204 1.15 9.11 4.33
C PHE A 204 1.82 8.14 3.36
N TRP A 205 1.04 7.22 2.80
CA TRP A 205 1.47 6.31 1.75
C TRP A 205 0.49 6.34 0.58
N LEU A 206 1.01 6.62 -0.61
CA LEU A 206 0.33 6.33 -1.86
C LEU A 206 0.63 4.88 -2.24
N LEU A 207 -0.42 4.06 -2.31
CA LEU A 207 -0.35 2.62 -2.49
C LEU A 207 -1.04 2.23 -3.81
N LYS A 208 -0.61 1.11 -4.39
CA LYS A 208 -1.23 0.60 -5.61
C LYS A 208 -1.29 -0.92 -5.58
N GLN A 209 -2.49 -1.46 -5.79
CA GLN A 209 -2.67 -2.89 -6.02
C GLN A 209 -2.09 -3.29 -7.40
N VAL A 210 -1.42 -4.45 -7.42
CA VAL A 210 -0.58 -4.97 -8.52
C VAL A 210 -0.98 -6.36 -8.95
#